data_AF-A0A2M7BHY8-F1
#
_entry.id   AF-A0A2M7BHY8-F1
#
_cell.length_a   1.000
_cell.length_b   1.000
_cell.length_c   1.000
_cell.angle_alpha   90.00
_cell.angle_beta   90.00
_cell.angle_gamma   90.00
#
_symmetry.space_group_name_H-M   'P 1'
#
loop_
_entity.id
_entity.type
_entity.pdbx_description
1 polymer ?
#
loop_
_entity_poly.entity_id
_entity_poly.type
_entity_poly.pdbx_seq_one_letter_code
_entity_poly.pdbx_strand_id
1 'polypeptide(L)'
;LRDWVNSPEGSPYGIMRSVRQLPVAAALNRAPLGGLFFAGQSALAPGILGTVLGSFQAVRQMIDYDRFAPVFEGLLKGPGTSETT
;
A
#
# COMPACT_ATOMS: atom_id res chain seq x y z
N LEU A 1 16.97 -5.98 -11.54
CA LEU A 1 16.23 -5.38 -10.39
C LEU A 1 17.03 -5.38 -9.10
N ARG A 2 17.70 -6.48 -8.73
CA ARG A 2 18.50 -6.57 -7.49
C ARG A 2 19.37 -5.35 -7.24
N ASP A 3 20.23 -4.98 -8.18
CA ASP A 3 21.19 -3.90 -7.97
C ASP A 3 20.60 -2.51 -8.24
N TRP A 4 19.48 -2.44 -8.96
CA TRP A 4 18.85 -1.17 -9.37
C TRP A 4 17.79 -0.66 -8.38
N VAL A 5 17.06 -1.55 -7.72
CA VAL A 5 15.97 -1.21 -6.78
C VAL A 5 16.07 -1.96 -5.45
N ASN A 6 17.22 -2.60 -5.19
CA ASN A 6 17.48 -3.41 -4.01
C ASN A 6 16.45 -4.54 -3.79
N SER A 7 15.91 -5.12 -4.88
CA SER A 7 14.98 -6.26 -4.78
C SER A 7 15.72 -7.53 -4.35
N PRO A 8 15.29 -8.23 -3.28
CA PRO A 8 15.86 -9.53 -2.89
C PRO A 8 15.83 -10.52 -4.05
N GLU A 9 16.97 -11.17 -4.31
CA GLU A 9 17.18 -12.10 -5.45
C GLU A 9 16.77 -11.55 -6.82
N GLY A 10 16.60 -10.23 -6.95
CA GLY A 10 16.10 -9.59 -8.17
C GLY A 10 14.64 -9.88 -8.49
N SER A 11 13.84 -10.34 -7.52
CA SER A 11 12.42 -10.65 -7.73
C SER A 11 11.64 -9.41 -8.20
N PRO A 12 10.84 -9.52 -9.29
CA PRO A 12 10.02 -8.42 -9.79
C PRO A 12 8.83 -8.06 -8.89
N TYR A 13 8.35 -9.03 -8.10
CA TYR A 13 7.11 -8.91 -7.32
C TYR A 13 7.28 -9.29 -5.85
N GLY A 14 8.51 -9.43 -5.36
CA GLY A 14 8.80 -9.79 -3.98
C GLY A 14 8.44 -11.24 -3.68
N ILE A 15 7.69 -11.46 -2.59
CA ILE A 15 7.30 -12.79 -2.11
C ILE A 15 6.31 -13.48 -3.06
N MET A 16 6.44 -14.80 -3.19
CA MET A 16 5.49 -15.61 -3.94
C MET A 16 4.10 -15.51 -3.32
N ARG A 17 3.10 -15.20 -4.15
CA ARG A 17 1.69 -15.09 -3.76
C ARG A 17 0.93 -16.37 -4.10
N SER A 18 1.40 -17.50 -3.58
CA SER A 18 0.65 -18.76 -3.64
C SER A 18 -0.49 -18.75 -2.63
N VAL A 19 -1.61 -19.42 -2.93
CA VAL A 19 -2.77 -19.55 -2.02
C VAL A 19 -2.35 -20.01 -0.61
N ARG A 20 -1.36 -20.91 -0.53
CA ARG A 20 -0.82 -21.42 0.73
C ARG A 20 -0.02 -20.38 1.53
N GLN A 21 0.49 -19.34 0.87
CA GLN A 21 1.35 -18.30 1.44
C GLN A 21 0.59 -16.99 1.74
N LEU A 22 -0.68 -16.88 1.33
CA LEU A 22 -1.50 -15.70 1.59
C LEU A 22 -1.59 -15.33 3.08
N PRO A 23 -1.72 -16.26 4.04
CA PRO A 23 -1.73 -15.90 5.46
C PRO A 23 -0.41 -15.28 5.93
N VAL A 24 0.72 -15.79 5.45
CA VAL A 24 2.07 -15.27 5.78
C VAL A 24 2.27 -13.88 5.16
N ALA A 25 1.83 -13.71 3.91
CA ALA A 25 1.86 -12.42 3.22
C ALA A 25 0.98 -11.37 3.93
N ALA A 26 -0.19 -11.78 4.43
CA ALA A 26 -1.08 -10.89 5.19
C ALA A 26 -0.47 -10.50 6.54
N ALA A 27 0.15 -11.44 7.26
CA ALA A 27 0.82 -11.16 8.54
C ALA A 27 2.00 -10.18 8.39
N LEU A 28 2.77 -10.29 7.31
CA LEU A 28 3.87 -9.37 7.00
C LEU A 28 3.42 -7.91 6.85
N ASN A 29 2.17 -7.65 6.47
CA ASN A 29 1.63 -6.29 6.37
C ASN A 29 1.29 -5.65 7.71
N ARG A 30 1.34 -6.43 8.81
CA ARG A 30 1.06 -5.96 10.16
C ARG A 30 2.37 -5.92 10.94
N ALA A 31 3.04 -4.77 10.91
CA ALA A 31 4.25 -4.59 11.69
C ALA A 31 3.94 -4.74 13.19
N PRO A 32 4.74 -5.52 13.95
CA PRO A 32 4.56 -5.66 15.40
C PRO A 32 5.02 -4.41 16.18
N LEU A 33 5.62 -3.43 15.49
CA LEU A 33 6.16 -2.20 16.06
C LEU A 33 5.28 -1.00 15.69
N GLY A 34 4.84 -0.24 16.70
CA GLY A 34 4.10 1.00 16.48
C GLY A 34 4.94 2.03 15.73
N GLY A 35 4.36 2.66 14.70
CA GLY A 35 5.04 3.66 13.87
C GLY A 35 5.84 3.09 12.69
N LEU A 36 5.94 1.76 12.55
CA LEU A 36 6.52 1.12 11.36
C LEU A 36 5.40 0.74 10.38
N PHE A 37 5.50 1.24 9.16
CA PHE A 37 4.51 0.99 8.10
C PHE A 37 5.21 0.45 6.85
N PHE A 38 4.55 -0.50 6.17
CA PHE A 38 5.02 -1.05 4.90
C PHE A 38 4.17 -0.52 3.74
N ALA A 39 4.84 -0.10 2.68
CA ALA A 39 4.24 0.41 1.45
C ALA A 39 4.87 -0.27 0.22
N GLY A 40 4.32 0.00 -0.97
CA GLY A 40 4.82 -0.56 -2.21
C GLY A 40 4.21 -1.93 -2.56
N GLN A 41 4.58 -2.43 -3.74
CA GLN A 41 4.07 -3.70 -4.29
C GLN A 41 4.39 -4.95 -3.46
N SER A 42 5.39 -4.91 -2.59
CA SER A 42 5.71 -6.06 -1.74
C SER A 42 4.78 -6.15 -0.53
N ALA A 43 4.11 -5.05 -0.17
CA ALA A 43 3.16 -5.00 0.92
C ALA A 43 1.87 -5.76 0.54
N LEU A 44 1.00 -5.20 -0.29
CA LEU A 44 -0.35 -5.76 -0.47
C LEU A 44 -0.52 -6.65 -1.70
N ALA A 45 -0.08 -6.18 -2.86
CA ALA A 45 -0.30 -6.84 -4.14
C ALA A 45 0.86 -6.50 -5.10
N PRO A 46 1.14 -7.32 -6.12
CA PRO A 46 2.22 -7.04 -7.07
C PRO A 46 1.92 -5.83 -7.99
N GLY A 47 2.97 -5.23 -8.56
CA GLY A 47 2.89 -4.23 -9.62
C GLY A 47 2.45 -2.83 -9.17
N ILE A 48 2.14 -1.98 -10.16
CA ILE A 48 1.84 -0.55 -9.93
C ILE A 48 0.63 -0.36 -9.01
N LEU A 49 -0.44 -1.12 -9.23
CA LEU A 49 -1.63 -1.08 -8.36
C LEU A 49 -1.28 -1.43 -6.92
N GLY A 50 -0.45 -2.45 -6.74
CA GLY A 50 0.12 -2.83 -5.46
C GLY A 50 0.87 -1.72 -4.76
N THR A 51 1.69 -1.00 -5.51
CA THR A 51 2.43 0.16 -5.00
C THR A 51 1.48 1.28 -4.56
N VAL A 52 0.49 1.62 -5.38
CA VAL A 52 -0.50 2.68 -5.07
C VAL A 52 -1.31 2.32 -3.84
N LEU A 53 -1.91 1.12 -3.81
CA LEU A 53 -2.72 0.65 -2.67
C LEU A 53 -1.88 0.50 -1.40
N GLY A 54 -0.65 -0.01 -1.51
CA GLY A 54 0.29 -0.11 -0.39
C GLY A 54 0.60 1.24 0.24
N SER A 55 0.79 2.28 -0.57
CA SER A 55 1.01 3.65 -0.10
C SER A 55 -0.22 4.22 0.61
N PHE A 56 -1.42 4.05 0.05
CA PHE A 56 -2.65 4.49 0.72
C PHE A 56 -2.87 3.78 2.05
N GLN A 57 -2.63 2.47 2.11
CA GLN A 57 -2.75 1.72 3.34
C GLN A 57 -1.77 2.20 4.41
N ALA A 58 -0.51 2.47 4.05
CA ALA A 58 0.49 2.98 4.99
C ALA A 58 0.06 4.31 5.61
N VAL A 59 -0.45 5.25 4.79
CA VAL A 59 -0.99 6.53 5.29
C VAL A 59 -2.20 6.29 6.19
N ARG A 60 -3.15 5.45 5.78
CA ARG A 60 -4.33 5.11 6.59
C ARG A 60 -3.95 4.53 7.95
N GLN A 61 -2.89 3.73 8.03
CA GLN A 61 -2.39 3.20 9.30
C GLN A 61 -1.67 4.26 10.15
N MET A 62 -1.12 5.30 9.53
CA MET A 62 -0.38 6.37 10.22
C MET A 62 -1.30 7.44 10.83
N ILE A 63 -2.37 7.82 10.13
CA ILE A 63 -3.26 8.93 10.54
C ILE A 63 -4.64 8.47 11.04
N ASP A 64 -4.85 7.16 11.10
CA ASP A 64 -6.14 6.52 11.35
C ASP A 64 -7.21 6.78 10.27
N TYR A 65 -8.27 5.99 10.32
CA TYR A 65 -9.33 6.02 9.31
C TYR A 65 -10.09 7.36 9.29
N ASP A 66 -10.37 7.92 10.47
CA ASP A 66 -11.20 9.14 10.60
C ASP A 66 -10.55 10.36 9.95
N ARG A 67 -9.21 10.44 9.94
CA ARG A 67 -8.48 11.52 9.26
C ARG A 67 -8.22 11.19 7.79
N PHE A 68 -8.16 9.91 7.43
CA PHE A 68 -7.91 9.45 6.07
C PHE A 68 -9.13 9.57 5.15
N ALA A 69 -10.30 9.14 5.62
CA ALA A 69 -11.54 9.08 4.84
C ALA A 69 -11.87 10.41 4.11
N PRO A 70 -11.91 11.58 4.78
CA PRO A 70 -12.26 12.84 4.10
C PRO A 70 -11.24 13.25 3.04
N VAL A 71 -9.95 13.00 3.26
CA VAL A 71 -8.88 13.28 2.27
C VAL A 71 -9.04 12.37 1.06
N PHE A 72 -9.30 11.08 1.29
CA PHE A 72 -9.49 10.11 0.22
C PHE A 72 -10.74 10.40 -0.62
N GLU A 73 -11.85 10.77 0.01
CA GLU A 73 -13.06 11.21 -0.69
C GLU A 73 -12.82 12.47 -1.52
N GLY A 74 -12.04 13.42 -1.02
CA GLY A 74 -11.63 14.61 -1.77
C GLY A 74 -10.83 14.26 -3.04
N LEU A 75 -9.95 13.26 -2.95
CA LEU A 75 -9.21 12.75 -4.12
C LEU A 75 -10.13 12.09 -5.15
N LEU A 76 -11.17 11.36 -4.71
CA LEU A 76 -12.14 10.72 -5.60
C LEU A 76 -13.02 11.73 -6.34
N LYS A 77 -13.33 12.87 -5.73
CA LYS A 77 -14.15 13.93 -6.35
C LYS A 77 -13.41 14.71 -7.45
N GLY A 78 -12.08 14.69 -7.46
CA GLY A 78 -11.25 15.37 -8.46
C GLY A 78 -11.30 16.91 -8.37
N PRO A 79 -10.39 17.65 -9.03
CA PRO A 79 -10.31 19.11 -8.93
C PRO A 79 -11.43 19.88 -9.69
N GLY A 80 -12.57 19.24 -9.99
CA GLY A 80 -13.60 19.78 -10.90
C GLY A 80 -15.02 19.86 -10.35
N THR A 81 -15.28 19.48 -9.09
CA THR A 81 -16.62 19.60 -8.49
C THR A 81 -16.62 20.69 -7.42
N SER A 82 -16.32 21.93 -7.80
CA SER A 82 -16.88 23.10 -7.11
C SER A 82 -18.23 23.38 -7.75
N GLU A 83 -19.29 23.16 -6.98
CA GLU A 83 -20.68 23.45 -7.34
C GLU A 83 -20.84 24.86 -7.91
N THR A 84 -21.38 24.93 -9.12
CA THR A 84 -22.15 26.08 -9.59
C THR A 84 -23.48 26.05 -8.84
N THR A 85 -23.62 26.83 -7.77
CA THR A 85 -24.93 27.29 -7.25
C THR A 85 -24.74 28.65 -6.61
#